data_AF-A0A963CSA7-F1
#
_entry.id   AF-A0A963CSA7-F1
#
_cell.length_a   1.000
_cell.length_b   1.000
_cell.length_c   1.000
_cell.angle_alpha   90.00
_cell.angle_beta   90.00
_cell.angle_gamma   90.00
#
_symmetry.space_group_name_H-M   'P 1'
#
loop_
_entity.id
_entity.type
_entity.pdbx_description
1 polymer ?
#
loop_
_entity_poly.entity_id
_entity_poly.type
_entity_poly.pdbx_seq_one_letter_code
_entity_poly.pdbx_strand_id
1 'polypeptide(L)'
;MAKTRVIEIDPLTRVEGHGKVTIHLDERNNVDEARLHIVEFRGFERFILGRLYWEVPVIVQRLCGICPVSHHLAASKAMDSIVGVDRLTPTAEKMRRLMHYGQIMQSNVLHFFHLSSPDLLFGFESEVGKRNIFGIIAAYPDLAVKGIKLRKFGQEVIRATAGKKIHGTGAIPGGVNKNLSLAERDHLLENMEQMIEWAQEAVAIAAGYCVDHLALVQAFATFNSSHMSLVREDGALDLYHGVLRAIDASGNTIFDQVDYRDFNDYLMEEVRSWSYMKFPFIKRRGILDGWYRVGPLSRMNTAGFIDTPLADNAHRAFRAFSNGRPNQMSLAYHWARMIEVLHCVEKIRELLHDPDLQGSDLVQRGERR
;
A
#
# COMPACT_ATOMS: atom_id res chain seq x y z
N MET A 1 -46.90 5.05 -10.99
CA MET A 1 -45.61 5.74 -10.78
C MET A 1 -44.54 4.67 -10.93
N ALA A 2 -43.57 4.88 -11.83
CA ALA A 2 -42.48 3.94 -11.98
C ALA A 2 -41.66 3.94 -10.68
N LYS A 3 -41.30 2.75 -10.18
CA LYS A 3 -40.67 2.60 -8.87
C LYS A 3 -39.16 2.77 -9.04
N THR A 4 -38.54 3.64 -8.24
CA THR A 4 -37.06 3.71 -8.12
C THR A 4 -36.50 2.31 -7.83
N ARG A 5 -35.48 1.89 -8.59
CA ARG A 5 -34.89 0.54 -8.51
C ARG A 5 -33.46 0.63 -7.97
N VAL A 6 -33.05 -0.34 -7.16
CA VAL A 6 -31.67 -0.47 -6.68
C VAL A 6 -31.10 -1.78 -7.22
N ILE A 7 -29.92 -1.72 -7.82
CA ILE A 7 -29.11 -2.89 -8.17
C ILE A 7 -28.01 -3.02 -7.12
N GLU A 8 -27.82 -4.22 -6.58
CA GLU A 8 -26.77 -4.49 -5.59
C GLU A 8 -25.71 -5.44 -6.18
N ILE A 9 -24.44 -5.09 -5.95
CA ILE A 9 -23.29 -5.98 -6.15
C ILE A 9 -22.79 -6.34 -4.74
N ASP A 10 -23.21 -7.49 -4.25
CA ASP A 10 -22.92 -7.99 -2.90
C ASP A 10 -22.65 -9.51 -2.92
N PRO A 11 -21.44 -9.97 -2.56
CA PRO A 11 -20.27 -9.17 -2.15
C PRO A 11 -19.50 -8.61 -3.35
N LEU A 12 -18.69 -7.57 -3.12
CA LEU A 12 -17.55 -7.29 -3.98
C LEU A 12 -16.58 -8.48 -3.97
N THR A 13 -16.19 -8.97 -5.14
CA THR A 13 -15.29 -10.11 -5.28
C THR A 13 -13.86 -9.67 -5.60
N ARG A 14 -12.87 -10.48 -5.21
CA ARG A 14 -11.43 -10.21 -5.41
C ARG A 14 -10.95 -8.90 -4.77
N VAL A 15 -11.52 -8.54 -3.62
CA VAL A 15 -11.06 -7.47 -2.74
C VAL A 15 -10.78 -8.05 -1.35
N GLU A 16 -10.09 -7.29 -0.51
CA GLU A 16 -9.93 -7.64 0.91
C GLU A 16 -11.05 -7.00 1.74
N GLY A 17 -11.55 -7.73 2.74
CA GLY A 17 -12.70 -7.31 3.56
C GLY A 17 -14.05 -7.51 2.86
N HIS A 18 -15.12 -7.07 3.53
CA HIS A 18 -16.48 -7.12 2.97
C HIS A 18 -16.96 -5.72 2.61
N GLY A 19 -17.19 -5.52 1.31
CA GLY A 19 -17.84 -4.34 0.77
C GLY A 19 -18.94 -4.73 -0.22
N LYS A 20 -19.89 -3.84 -0.42
CA LYS A 20 -20.92 -3.95 -1.46
C LYS A 20 -21.10 -2.62 -2.19
N VAL A 21 -21.60 -2.69 -3.42
CA VAL A 21 -21.97 -1.49 -4.19
C VAL A 21 -23.46 -1.49 -4.44
N THR A 22 -24.12 -0.36 -4.19
CA THR A 22 -25.50 -0.13 -4.61
C THR A 22 -25.52 0.86 -5.77
N ILE A 23 -26.36 0.62 -6.77
CA ILE A 23 -26.58 1.47 -7.93
C ILE A 23 -28.06 1.81 -7.96
N HIS A 24 -28.37 3.07 -7.70
CA HIS A 24 -29.72 3.61 -7.64
C HIS A 24 -30.13 4.12 -9.02
N LEU A 25 -31.26 3.65 -9.52
CA LEU A 25 -31.82 4.04 -10.80
C LEU A 25 -33.06 4.92 -10.62
N ASP A 26 -33.14 5.98 -11.42
CA ASP A 26 -34.30 6.84 -11.55
C ASP A 26 -35.48 6.12 -12.24
N GLU A 27 -36.62 6.80 -12.35
CA GLU A 27 -37.82 6.27 -13.02
C GLU A 27 -37.61 5.96 -14.52
N ARG A 28 -36.56 6.51 -15.14
CA ARG A 28 -36.19 6.32 -16.55
C ARG A 28 -35.11 5.26 -16.72
N ASN A 29 -34.71 4.56 -15.65
CA ASN A 29 -33.60 3.61 -15.59
C ASN A 29 -32.20 4.21 -15.82
N ASN A 30 -32.01 5.52 -15.63
CA ASN A 30 -30.68 6.11 -15.58
C ASN A 30 -30.08 5.95 -14.18
N VAL A 31 -28.76 5.83 -14.09
CA VAL A 31 -28.04 5.84 -12.81
C VAL A 31 -28.10 7.25 -12.22
N ASP A 32 -28.72 7.37 -11.05
CA ASP A 32 -28.81 8.61 -10.27
C ASP A 32 -27.67 8.67 -9.22
N GLU A 33 -27.40 7.55 -8.56
CA GLU A 33 -26.37 7.46 -7.52
C GLU A 33 -25.74 6.06 -7.48
N ALA A 34 -24.45 5.99 -7.14
CA ALA A 34 -23.78 4.74 -6.78
C ALA A 34 -22.99 4.91 -5.48
N ARG A 35 -23.06 3.92 -4.58
CA ARG A 35 -22.41 3.98 -3.25
C ARG A 35 -21.61 2.71 -2.96
N LEU A 36 -20.43 2.89 -2.36
CA LEU A 36 -19.58 1.82 -1.83
C LEU A 36 -19.77 1.67 -0.32
N HIS A 37 -20.41 0.59 0.11
CA HIS A 37 -20.67 0.31 1.52
C HIS A 37 -19.61 -0.62 2.08
N ILE A 38 -18.95 -0.22 3.18
CA ILE A 38 -18.20 -1.14 4.02
C ILE A 38 -19.13 -1.57 5.15
N VAL A 39 -19.43 -2.87 5.19
CA VAL A 39 -20.51 -3.44 6.01
C VAL A 39 -20.02 -4.08 7.30
N GLU A 40 -18.71 -4.12 7.51
CA GLU A 40 -18.09 -4.70 8.70
C GLU A 40 -17.69 -3.65 9.73
N PHE A 41 -17.85 -4.02 11.00
CA PHE A 41 -17.36 -3.28 12.15
C PHE A 41 -16.67 -4.24 13.14
N ARG A 42 -15.59 -3.80 13.77
CA ARG A 42 -14.86 -4.57 14.81
C ARG A 42 -14.66 -3.79 16.12
N GLY A 43 -14.63 -2.45 16.09
CA GLY A 43 -14.51 -1.61 17.29
C GLY A 43 -13.14 -1.62 17.99
N PHE A 44 -12.05 -1.84 17.25
CA PHE A 44 -10.68 -1.99 17.80
C PHE A 44 -10.24 -0.84 18.69
N GLU A 45 -10.46 0.39 18.24
CA GLU A 45 -10.10 1.62 18.96
C GLU A 45 -10.72 1.68 20.36
N ARG A 46 -11.87 1.02 20.56
CA ARG A 46 -12.56 0.99 21.87
C ARG A 46 -12.09 -0.16 22.75
N PHE A 47 -11.97 -1.38 22.22
CA PHE A 47 -11.65 -2.54 23.07
C PHE A 47 -10.17 -2.64 23.46
N ILE A 48 -9.27 -1.95 22.75
CA ILE A 48 -7.84 -1.95 23.07
C ILE A 48 -7.52 -1.13 24.34
N LEU A 49 -8.48 -0.33 24.83
CA LEU A 49 -8.32 0.44 26.07
C LEU A 49 -8.10 -0.51 27.27
N GLY A 50 -7.12 -0.18 28.11
CA GLY A 50 -6.72 -1.01 29.25
C GLY A 50 -5.77 -2.16 28.91
N ARG A 51 -5.45 -2.39 27.63
CA ARG A 51 -4.40 -3.33 27.23
C ARG A 51 -3.01 -2.76 27.51
N LEU A 52 -2.05 -3.65 27.68
CA LEU A 52 -0.66 -3.26 27.93
C LEU A 52 -0.05 -2.77 26.61
N TYR A 53 0.69 -1.66 26.66
CA TYR A 53 1.19 -1.00 25.44
C TYR A 53 2.04 -1.94 24.56
N TRP A 54 2.82 -2.85 25.17
CA TRP A 54 3.64 -3.83 24.44
C TRP A 54 2.83 -4.94 23.76
N GLU A 55 1.56 -5.14 24.13
CA GLU A 55 0.68 -6.08 23.43
C GLU A 55 0.12 -5.47 22.15
N VAL A 56 0.04 -4.14 22.05
CA VAL A 56 -0.63 -3.43 20.95
C VAL A 56 -0.05 -3.83 19.58
N PRO A 57 1.27 -3.84 19.34
CA PRO A 57 1.83 -4.28 18.05
C PRO A 57 1.46 -5.72 17.67
N VAL A 58 1.19 -6.58 18.65
CA VAL A 58 0.74 -7.95 18.40
C VAL A 58 -0.76 -7.97 18.12
N ILE A 59 -1.59 -7.28 18.89
CA ILE A 59 -3.04 -7.36 18.75
C ILE A 59 -3.52 -6.65 17.47
N VAL A 60 -2.98 -5.46 17.16
CA VAL A 60 -3.47 -4.61 16.05
C VAL A 60 -3.32 -5.22 14.67
N GLN A 61 -2.28 -6.02 14.45
CA GLN A 61 -2.03 -6.64 13.15
C GLN A 61 -3.05 -7.72 12.80
N ARG A 62 -3.96 -8.12 13.71
CA ARG A 62 -5.07 -9.03 13.42
C ARG A 62 -6.23 -8.35 12.69
N LEU A 63 -6.17 -7.03 12.49
CA LEU A 63 -7.17 -6.29 11.73
C LEU A 63 -7.23 -6.68 10.24
N CYS A 64 -6.12 -7.13 9.67
CA CYS A 64 -6.04 -7.51 8.26
C CYS A 64 -5.03 -8.63 8.04
N GLY A 65 -5.38 -9.59 7.17
CA GLY A 65 -4.50 -10.70 6.80
C GLY A 65 -3.42 -10.35 5.77
N ILE A 66 -3.57 -9.26 5.01
CA ILE A 66 -2.65 -8.85 3.94
C ILE A 66 -1.63 -7.81 4.41
N CYS A 67 -2.04 -6.86 5.25
CA CYS A 67 -1.17 -5.78 5.75
C CYS A 67 -0.75 -5.86 7.24
N PRO A 68 -0.54 -7.06 7.84
CA PRO A 68 -0.27 -7.15 9.27
C PRO A 68 1.05 -6.49 9.67
N VAL A 69 2.08 -6.53 8.82
CA VAL A 69 3.37 -5.88 9.11
C VAL A 69 3.22 -4.35 9.20
N SER A 70 2.36 -3.72 8.39
CA SER A 70 2.19 -2.26 8.45
C SER A 70 1.55 -1.86 9.77
N HIS A 71 0.53 -2.60 10.20
CA HIS A 71 -0.07 -2.43 11.52
C HIS A 71 0.95 -2.68 12.64
N HIS A 72 1.75 -3.76 12.53
CA HIS A 72 2.78 -4.10 13.51
C HIS A 72 3.83 -2.99 13.65
N LEU A 73 4.32 -2.45 12.53
CA LEU A 73 5.33 -1.40 12.51
C LEU A 73 4.76 -0.04 12.90
N ALA A 74 3.56 0.33 12.45
CA ALA A 74 2.90 1.57 12.84
C ALA A 74 2.67 1.62 14.36
N ALA A 75 2.15 0.54 14.94
CA ALA A 75 2.01 0.45 16.38
C ALA A 75 3.36 0.42 17.09
N SER A 76 4.36 -0.30 16.58
CA SER A 76 5.70 -0.31 17.19
C SER A 76 6.32 1.08 17.20
N LYS A 77 6.21 1.86 16.11
CA LYS A 77 6.66 3.27 16.07
C LYS A 77 5.95 4.14 17.10
N ALA A 78 4.64 3.97 17.28
CA ALA A 78 3.91 4.67 18.33
C ALA A 78 4.39 4.26 19.73
N MET A 79 4.67 2.96 19.95
CA MET A 79 5.18 2.47 21.22
C MET A 79 6.63 2.90 21.49
N ASP A 80 7.46 3.08 20.47
CA ASP A 80 8.82 3.61 20.61
C ASP A 80 8.78 5.00 21.25
N SER A 81 7.86 5.87 20.80
CA SER A 81 7.66 7.20 21.38
C SER A 81 7.21 7.12 22.84
N ILE A 82 6.31 6.19 23.17
CA ILE A 82 5.85 5.98 24.56
C ILE A 82 7.02 5.54 25.45
N VAL A 83 7.95 4.70 24.97
CA VAL A 83 9.11 4.27 25.76
C VAL A 83 10.30 5.22 25.66
N GLY A 84 10.08 6.43 25.14
CA GLY A 84 11.08 7.50 25.12
C GLY A 84 12.14 7.39 24.02
N VAL A 85 11.90 6.59 22.98
CA VAL A 85 12.86 6.33 21.90
C VAL A 85 12.46 7.11 20.66
N ASP A 86 13.20 8.18 20.35
CA ASP A 86 12.99 8.98 19.14
C ASP A 86 13.76 8.43 17.93
N ARG A 87 14.87 7.73 18.18
CA ARG A 87 15.74 7.14 17.15
C ARG A 87 16.08 5.71 17.52
N LEU A 88 15.86 4.79 16.58
CA LEU A 88 16.21 3.39 16.75
C LEU A 88 17.71 3.19 16.52
N THR A 89 18.22 2.04 16.95
CA THR A 89 19.55 1.58 16.50
C THR A 89 19.54 1.39 14.98
N PRO A 90 20.71 1.50 14.30
CA PRO A 90 20.80 1.22 12.87
C PRO A 90 20.24 -0.17 12.51
N THR A 91 20.58 -1.19 13.30
CA THR A 91 20.07 -2.56 13.11
C THR A 91 18.56 -2.62 13.21
N ALA A 92 17.96 -2.01 14.25
CA ALA A 92 16.52 -2.07 14.46
C ALA A 92 15.74 -1.34 13.35
N GLU A 93 16.21 -0.17 12.93
CA GLU A 93 15.59 0.56 11.82
C GLU A 93 15.68 -0.25 10.52
N LYS A 94 16.86 -0.77 10.18
CA LYS A 94 17.08 -1.53 8.95
C LYS A 94 16.30 -2.85 8.93
N MET A 95 16.20 -3.55 10.06
CA MET A 95 15.35 -4.74 10.20
C MET A 95 13.87 -4.43 9.97
N ARG A 96 13.36 -3.32 10.54
CA ARG A 96 11.97 -2.88 10.33
C ARG A 96 11.71 -2.42 8.89
N ARG A 97 12.67 -1.72 8.27
CA ARG A 97 12.61 -1.33 6.85
C ARG A 97 12.58 -2.56 5.94
N LEU A 98 13.48 -3.52 6.15
CA LEU A 98 13.51 -4.78 5.40
C LEU A 98 12.17 -5.53 5.51
N MET A 99 11.63 -5.63 6.72
CA MET A 99 10.31 -6.22 6.98
C MET A 99 9.21 -5.49 6.18
N HIS A 100 9.24 -4.16 6.17
CA HIS A 100 8.24 -3.35 5.49
C HIS A 100 8.34 -3.43 3.96
N TYR A 101 9.54 -3.41 3.38
CA TYR A 101 9.72 -3.58 1.94
C TYR A 101 9.24 -4.96 1.48
N GLY A 102 9.51 -6.02 2.26
CA GLY A 102 8.95 -7.35 2.01
C GLY A 102 7.41 -7.34 2.02
N GLN A 103 6.80 -6.59 2.94
CA GLN A 103 5.36 -6.44 3.04
C GLN A 103 4.74 -5.69 1.85
N ILE A 104 5.27 -4.52 1.49
CA ILE A 104 4.73 -3.71 0.39
C ILE A 104 4.85 -4.49 -0.92
N MET A 105 6.01 -5.12 -1.15
CA MET A 105 6.24 -5.98 -2.30
C MET A 105 5.19 -7.10 -2.39
N GLN A 106 5.06 -7.95 -1.35
CA GLN A 106 4.15 -9.11 -1.43
C GLN A 106 2.68 -8.69 -1.56
N SER A 107 2.29 -7.58 -0.94
CA SER A 107 0.91 -7.05 -0.99
C SER A 107 0.59 -6.53 -2.39
N ASN A 108 1.52 -5.76 -2.98
CA ASN A 108 1.34 -5.20 -4.32
C ASN A 108 1.31 -6.30 -5.39
N VAL A 109 2.16 -7.31 -5.25
CA VAL A 109 2.18 -8.50 -6.11
C VAL A 109 0.90 -9.32 -5.93
N LEU A 110 0.45 -9.57 -4.70
CA LEU A 110 -0.81 -10.26 -4.43
C LEU A 110 -1.97 -9.57 -5.15
N HIS A 111 -2.11 -8.25 -4.94
CA HIS A 111 -3.17 -7.46 -5.56
C HIS A 111 -3.12 -7.54 -7.08
N PHE A 112 -1.97 -7.24 -7.68
CA PHE A 112 -1.87 -7.22 -9.14
C PHE A 112 -2.11 -8.61 -9.75
N PHE A 113 -1.39 -9.64 -9.31
CA PHE A 113 -1.41 -10.94 -9.98
C PHE A 113 -2.59 -11.85 -9.60
N HIS A 114 -3.16 -11.71 -8.41
CA HIS A 114 -4.25 -12.58 -7.95
C HIS A 114 -5.61 -11.90 -8.03
N LEU A 115 -5.66 -10.56 -7.88
CA LEU A 115 -6.91 -9.83 -7.79
C LEU A 115 -7.22 -9.08 -9.08
N SER A 116 -6.31 -8.24 -9.58
CA SER A 116 -6.59 -7.33 -10.71
C SER A 116 -6.31 -7.92 -12.09
N SER A 117 -5.25 -8.73 -12.24
CA SER A 117 -4.81 -9.25 -13.53
C SER A 117 -5.88 -10.05 -14.29
N PRO A 118 -6.83 -10.79 -13.65
CA PRO A 118 -7.89 -11.45 -14.42
C PRO A 118 -8.75 -10.47 -15.22
N ASP A 119 -9.03 -9.27 -14.69
CA ASP A 119 -9.78 -8.25 -15.42
C ASP A 119 -8.93 -7.63 -16.53
N LEU A 120 -7.67 -7.29 -16.22
CA LEU A 120 -6.77 -6.61 -17.15
C LEU A 120 -6.39 -7.51 -18.34
N LEU A 121 -6.14 -8.80 -18.09
CA LEU A 121 -5.63 -9.70 -19.13
C LEU A 121 -6.74 -10.37 -19.96
N PHE A 122 -7.90 -10.65 -19.37
CA PHE A 122 -9.03 -11.23 -20.12
C PHE A 122 -10.04 -10.21 -20.62
N GLY A 123 -9.98 -8.98 -20.11
CA GLY A 123 -10.96 -7.92 -20.39
C GLY A 123 -12.13 -7.93 -19.41
N PHE A 124 -12.73 -6.74 -19.24
CA PHE A 124 -13.75 -6.50 -18.21
C PHE A 124 -15.09 -7.20 -18.52
N GLU A 125 -15.32 -7.61 -19.76
CA GLU A 125 -16.51 -8.36 -20.20
C GLU A 125 -16.27 -9.88 -20.27
N SER A 126 -15.10 -10.37 -19.82
CA SER A 126 -14.79 -11.80 -19.86
C SER A 126 -15.70 -12.62 -18.94
N GLU A 127 -15.92 -13.88 -19.33
CA GLU A 127 -16.75 -14.81 -18.60
C GLU A 127 -16.31 -14.98 -17.13
N VAL A 128 -17.28 -14.94 -16.21
CA VAL A 128 -17.03 -14.99 -14.76
C VAL A 128 -16.24 -16.24 -14.35
N GLY A 129 -16.52 -17.39 -14.99
CA GLY A 129 -15.81 -18.65 -14.72
C GLY A 129 -14.32 -18.62 -15.05
N LYS A 130 -13.91 -17.75 -15.98
CA LYS A 130 -12.51 -17.57 -16.40
C LYS A 130 -11.82 -16.42 -15.65
N ARG A 131 -12.56 -15.39 -15.23
CA ARG A 131 -12.04 -14.14 -14.66
C ARG A 131 -11.59 -14.28 -13.20
N ASN A 132 -10.63 -15.16 -12.97
CA ASN A 132 -10.03 -15.44 -11.66
C ASN A 132 -8.58 -15.97 -11.83
N ILE A 133 -7.88 -16.18 -10.71
CA ILE A 133 -6.50 -16.66 -10.70
C ILE A 133 -6.32 -18.03 -11.37
N PHE A 134 -7.31 -18.92 -11.32
CA PHE A 134 -7.20 -20.23 -11.98
C PHE A 134 -7.24 -20.10 -13.50
N GLY A 135 -8.06 -19.18 -14.02
CA GLY A 135 -8.03 -18.81 -15.43
C GLY A 135 -6.67 -18.26 -15.85
N ILE A 136 -6.06 -17.40 -15.03
CA ILE A 136 -4.71 -16.88 -15.28
C ILE A 136 -3.68 -18.01 -15.29
N ILE A 137 -3.73 -18.95 -14.34
CA ILE A 137 -2.82 -20.10 -14.31
C ILE A 137 -2.95 -20.95 -15.59
N ALA A 138 -4.18 -21.16 -16.07
CA ALA A 138 -4.42 -21.97 -17.28
C ALA A 138 -3.95 -21.27 -18.56
N ALA A 139 -4.17 -19.95 -18.68
CA ALA A 139 -3.87 -19.19 -19.91
C ALA A 139 -2.45 -18.61 -19.94
N TYR A 140 -1.89 -18.25 -18.79
CA TYR A 140 -0.60 -17.59 -18.63
C TYR A 140 0.21 -18.24 -17.49
N PRO A 141 0.56 -19.54 -17.61
CA PRO A 141 1.18 -20.29 -16.51
C PRO A 141 2.49 -19.67 -16.03
N ASP A 142 3.35 -19.22 -16.96
CA ASP A 142 4.63 -18.60 -16.60
C ASP A 142 4.44 -17.31 -15.81
N LEU A 143 3.51 -16.46 -16.22
CA LEU A 143 3.17 -15.22 -15.53
C LEU A 143 2.62 -15.50 -14.12
N ALA A 144 1.75 -16.51 -13.99
CA ALA A 144 1.21 -16.93 -12.70
C ALA A 144 2.32 -17.41 -11.76
N VAL A 145 3.27 -18.21 -12.27
CA VAL A 145 4.44 -18.67 -11.49
C VAL A 145 5.28 -17.49 -11.02
N LYS A 146 5.59 -16.53 -11.90
CA LYS A 146 6.34 -15.31 -11.52
C LYS A 146 5.63 -14.54 -10.41
N GLY A 147 4.33 -14.30 -10.53
CA GLY A 147 3.52 -13.64 -9.51
C GLY A 147 3.52 -14.37 -8.16
N ILE A 148 3.38 -15.71 -8.17
CA ILE A 148 3.43 -16.53 -6.95
C ILE A 148 4.81 -16.46 -6.30
N LYS A 149 5.89 -16.53 -7.09
CA LYS A 149 7.27 -16.53 -6.59
C LYS A 149 7.70 -15.17 -6.06
N LEU A 150 7.34 -14.07 -6.73
CA LEU A 150 7.53 -12.71 -6.21
C LEU A 150 6.83 -12.53 -4.86
N ARG A 151 5.57 -13.00 -4.74
CA ARG A 151 4.84 -12.95 -3.48
C ARG A 151 5.51 -13.81 -2.40
N LYS A 152 5.95 -15.02 -2.76
CA LYS A 152 6.69 -15.90 -1.85
C LYS A 152 7.93 -15.21 -1.30
N PHE A 153 8.72 -14.56 -2.16
CA PHE A 153 9.94 -13.87 -1.77
C PHE A 153 9.67 -12.78 -0.72
N GLY A 154 8.72 -11.86 -0.96
CA GLY A 154 8.37 -10.85 0.04
C GLY A 154 7.87 -11.44 1.36
N GLN A 155 7.14 -12.56 1.32
CA GLN A 155 6.74 -13.29 2.54
C GLN A 155 7.92 -13.97 3.26
N GLU A 156 8.93 -14.47 2.55
CA GLU A 156 10.16 -15.00 3.17
C GLU A 156 10.98 -13.90 3.85
N VAL A 157 11.06 -12.70 3.25
CA VAL A 157 11.66 -11.52 3.88
C VAL A 157 10.95 -11.18 5.20
N ILE A 158 9.61 -11.19 5.19
CA ILE A 158 8.82 -10.99 6.42
C ILE A 158 9.06 -12.12 7.42
N ARG A 159 9.14 -13.38 7.00
CA ARG A 159 9.43 -14.50 7.92
C ARG A 159 10.80 -14.34 8.59
N ALA A 160 11.83 -13.98 7.84
CA ALA A 160 13.18 -13.82 8.36
C ALA A 160 13.27 -12.68 9.41
N THR A 161 12.54 -11.59 9.18
CA THR A 161 12.56 -10.38 10.02
C THR A 161 11.55 -10.41 11.17
N ALA A 162 10.37 -11.01 10.98
CA ALA A 162 9.26 -11.01 11.93
C ALA A 162 9.01 -12.38 12.60
N GLY A 163 9.73 -13.42 12.19
CA GLY A 163 9.61 -14.80 12.65
C GLY A 163 8.49 -15.62 11.97
N LYS A 164 7.47 -14.97 11.41
CA LYS A 164 6.35 -15.60 10.69
C LYS A 164 5.95 -14.75 9.49
N LYS A 165 5.43 -15.40 8.43
CA LYS A 165 4.95 -14.73 7.21
C LYS A 165 3.75 -13.81 7.45
N ILE A 166 2.90 -14.17 8.41
CA ILE A 166 1.68 -13.45 8.76
C ILE A 166 1.63 -13.39 10.28
N HIS A 167 1.35 -12.20 10.82
CA HIS A 167 1.22 -11.96 12.26
C HIS A 167 2.48 -12.29 13.10
N GLY A 168 3.65 -11.82 12.64
CA GLY A 168 4.94 -11.97 13.35
C GLY A 168 5.10 -11.06 14.58
N THR A 169 6.25 -11.13 15.24
CA THR A 169 6.54 -10.40 16.49
C THR A 169 7.92 -9.77 16.51
N GLY A 170 8.49 -9.48 15.33
CA GLY A 170 9.89 -9.03 15.19
C GLY A 170 10.14 -7.61 15.71
N ALA A 171 9.16 -6.72 15.63
CA ALA A 171 9.25 -5.36 16.15
C ALA A 171 8.67 -5.30 17.57
N ILE A 172 9.43 -4.65 18.45
CA ILE A 172 9.08 -4.46 19.87
C ILE A 172 9.33 -2.98 20.24
N PRO A 173 8.70 -2.45 21.30
CA PRO A 173 8.95 -1.07 21.74
C PRO A 173 10.45 -0.83 21.98
N GLY A 174 11.00 0.19 21.31
CA GLY A 174 12.41 0.57 21.34
C GLY A 174 13.30 -0.14 20.31
N GLY A 175 12.78 -1.10 19.52
CA GLY A 175 13.63 -1.79 18.55
C GLY A 175 13.06 -3.06 17.91
N VAL A 176 13.89 -4.10 17.85
CA VAL A 176 13.58 -5.42 17.31
C VAL A 176 14.05 -6.53 18.25
N ASN A 177 13.47 -7.72 18.15
CA ASN A 177 13.82 -8.84 19.04
C ASN A 177 14.92 -9.77 18.47
N LYS A 178 15.31 -9.59 17.22
CA LYS A 178 16.42 -10.29 16.55
C LYS A 178 17.02 -9.43 15.43
N ASN A 179 18.24 -9.75 15.04
CA ASN A 179 18.86 -9.31 13.79
C ASN A 179 18.65 -10.35 12.68
N LEU A 180 19.23 -10.15 11.50
CA LEU A 180 19.22 -11.10 10.40
C LEU A 180 20.51 -11.93 10.42
N SER A 181 20.39 -13.25 10.54
CA SER A 181 21.58 -14.12 10.47
C SER A 181 22.20 -14.14 9.06
N LEU A 182 23.50 -14.44 8.97
CA LEU A 182 24.19 -14.58 7.68
C LEU A 182 23.49 -15.60 6.78
N ALA A 183 23.08 -16.75 7.33
CA ALA A 183 22.38 -17.79 6.59
C ALA A 183 21.00 -17.34 6.05
N GLU A 184 20.23 -16.57 6.84
CA GLU A 184 18.95 -16.01 6.37
C GLU A 184 19.16 -14.97 5.27
N ARG A 185 20.17 -14.10 5.42
CA ARG A 185 20.55 -13.13 4.39
C ARG A 185 20.97 -13.82 3.10
N ASP A 186 21.89 -14.77 3.19
CA ASP A 186 22.46 -15.46 2.03
C ASP A 186 21.36 -16.22 1.27
N HIS A 187 20.42 -16.85 1.98
CA HIS A 187 19.26 -17.48 1.38
C HIS A 187 18.34 -16.49 0.62
N LEU A 188 18.15 -15.28 1.13
CA LEU A 188 17.37 -14.26 0.44
C LEU A 188 18.13 -13.72 -0.80
N LEU A 189 19.47 -13.67 -0.74
CA LEU A 189 20.30 -13.21 -1.85
C LEU A 189 20.33 -14.19 -3.03
N GLU A 190 20.13 -15.51 -2.81
CA GLU A 190 20.18 -16.57 -3.84
C GLU A 190 19.37 -16.24 -5.12
N ASN A 191 18.20 -15.60 -4.97
CA ASN A 191 17.28 -15.34 -6.08
C ASN A 191 17.13 -13.84 -6.39
N MET A 192 18.00 -12.99 -5.85
CA MET A 192 17.79 -11.54 -5.82
C MET A 192 17.68 -10.93 -7.22
N GLU A 193 18.61 -11.28 -8.11
CA GLU A 193 18.62 -10.76 -9.49
C GLU A 193 17.39 -11.21 -10.29
N GLN A 194 16.94 -12.45 -10.08
CA GLN A 194 15.72 -12.95 -10.70
C GLN A 194 14.47 -12.17 -10.24
N MET A 195 14.40 -11.77 -8.97
CA MET A 195 13.29 -10.95 -8.47
C MET A 195 13.30 -9.55 -9.08
N ILE A 196 14.48 -8.96 -9.32
CA ILE A 196 14.62 -7.65 -9.97
C ILE A 196 14.16 -7.73 -11.42
N GLU A 197 14.58 -8.76 -12.15
CA GLU A 197 14.12 -9.01 -13.52
C GLU A 197 12.59 -9.12 -13.58
N TRP A 198 11.99 -9.98 -12.75
CA TRP A 198 10.53 -10.17 -12.74
C TRP A 198 9.76 -8.93 -12.25
N ALA A 199 10.35 -8.11 -11.37
CA ALA A 199 9.76 -6.84 -10.98
C ALA A 199 9.74 -5.84 -12.15
N GLN A 200 10.83 -5.76 -12.93
CA GLN A 200 10.88 -4.93 -14.15
C GLN A 200 9.87 -5.40 -15.19
N GLU A 201 9.75 -6.71 -15.42
CA GLU A 201 8.71 -7.27 -16.28
C GLU A 201 7.30 -6.89 -15.81
N ALA A 202 7.04 -6.97 -14.50
CA ALA A 202 5.75 -6.58 -13.94
C ALA A 202 5.45 -5.09 -14.16
N VAL A 203 6.46 -4.22 -14.05
CA VAL A 203 6.34 -2.80 -14.44
C VAL A 203 6.00 -2.68 -15.91
N ALA A 204 6.71 -3.39 -16.79
CA ALA A 204 6.49 -3.35 -18.23
C ALA A 204 5.07 -3.79 -18.62
N ILE A 205 4.54 -4.85 -17.99
CA ILE A 205 3.17 -5.33 -18.22
C ILE A 205 2.14 -4.25 -17.81
N ALA A 206 2.29 -3.69 -16.61
CA ALA A 206 1.32 -2.70 -16.11
C ALA A 206 1.40 -1.36 -16.87
N ALA A 207 2.60 -0.95 -17.27
CA ALA A 207 2.82 0.22 -18.11
C ALA A 207 2.26 0.01 -19.51
N GLY A 208 2.58 -1.13 -20.14
CA GLY A 208 2.09 -1.52 -21.46
C GLY A 208 0.57 -1.51 -21.51
N TYR A 209 -0.10 -2.11 -20.52
CA TYR A 209 -1.56 -2.06 -20.43
C TYR A 209 -2.11 -0.61 -20.42
N CYS A 210 -1.48 0.29 -19.66
CA CYS A 210 -1.93 1.68 -19.59
C CYS A 210 -1.77 2.42 -20.93
N VAL A 211 -0.69 2.12 -21.67
CA VAL A 211 -0.39 2.72 -22.97
C VAL A 211 -1.30 2.13 -24.05
N ASP A 212 -1.40 0.81 -24.13
CA ASP A 212 -2.14 0.09 -25.16
C ASP A 212 -3.66 0.32 -25.04
N HIS A 213 -4.15 0.57 -23.82
CA HIS A 213 -5.56 0.82 -23.53
C HIS A 213 -5.84 2.26 -23.06
N LEU A 214 -5.09 3.23 -23.56
CA LEU A 214 -5.16 4.64 -23.11
C LEU A 214 -6.60 5.20 -23.07
N ALA A 215 -7.42 4.95 -24.10
CA ALA A 215 -8.79 5.45 -24.16
C ALA A 215 -9.66 4.92 -22.99
N LEU A 216 -9.52 3.62 -22.66
CA LEU A 216 -10.20 3.02 -21.52
C LEU A 216 -9.67 3.60 -20.20
N VAL A 217 -8.34 3.71 -20.07
CA VAL A 217 -7.67 4.22 -18.87
C VAL A 217 -8.07 5.66 -18.57
N GLN A 218 -8.24 6.49 -19.61
CA GLN A 218 -8.73 7.86 -19.49
C GLN A 218 -10.22 7.93 -19.12
N ALA A 219 -11.05 7.05 -19.68
CA ALA A 219 -12.50 7.05 -19.43
C ALA A 219 -12.89 6.41 -18.08
N PHE A 220 -12.09 5.46 -17.57
CA PHE A 220 -12.46 4.65 -16.41
C PHE A 220 -12.25 5.40 -15.08
N ALA A 221 -13.31 6.01 -14.58
CA ALA A 221 -13.35 6.68 -13.28
C ALA A 221 -12.17 7.65 -13.07
N THR A 222 -11.84 8.43 -14.09
CA THR A 222 -10.84 9.50 -14.00
C THR A 222 -11.51 10.76 -13.49
N PHE A 223 -10.97 11.31 -12.41
CA PHE A 223 -11.48 12.55 -11.80
C PHE A 223 -10.34 13.28 -11.10
N ASN A 224 -10.44 14.61 -11.05
CA ASN A 224 -9.47 15.45 -10.37
C ASN A 224 -9.59 15.27 -8.85
N SER A 225 -8.47 15.01 -8.18
CA SER A 225 -8.42 14.81 -6.74
C SER A 225 -7.12 15.31 -6.14
N SER A 226 -7.15 15.65 -4.85
CA SER A 226 -5.92 15.85 -4.07
C SER A 226 -5.23 14.52 -3.81
N HIS A 227 -3.91 14.54 -3.61
CA HIS A 227 -3.09 13.36 -3.32
C HIS A 227 -2.24 13.60 -2.08
N MET A 228 -2.16 12.60 -1.21
CA MET A 228 -1.36 12.68 0.02
C MET A 228 -0.52 11.42 0.22
N SER A 229 0.71 11.61 0.71
CA SER A 229 1.57 10.53 1.15
C SER A 229 2.60 10.99 2.17
N LEU A 230 3.37 10.02 2.70
CA LEU A 230 4.68 10.32 3.25
C LEU A 230 5.70 10.57 2.12
N VAL A 231 6.65 11.46 2.39
CA VAL A 231 7.88 11.67 1.61
C VAL A 231 9.05 11.87 2.58
N ARG A 232 10.28 11.55 2.17
CA ARG A 232 11.47 11.95 2.91
C ARG A 232 11.64 13.47 2.85
N GLU A 233 12.42 14.06 3.76
CA GLU A 233 12.64 15.52 3.82
C GLU A 233 13.16 16.10 2.49
N ASP A 234 14.00 15.35 1.77
CA ASP A 234 14.51 15.72 0.43
C ASP A 234 13.49 15.49 -0.70
N GLY A 235 12.29 15.00 -0.38
CA GLY A 235 11.21 14.72 -1.33
C GLY A 235 11.25 13.32 -1.97
N ALA A 236 12.19 12.45 -1.59
CA ALA A 236 12.22 11.07 -2.08
C ALA A 236 11.02 10.26 -1.58
N LEU A 237 10.63 9.23 -2.34
CA LEU A 237 9.75 8.18 -1.84
C LEU A 237 10.41 7.46 -0.66
N ASP A 238 9.74 7.44 0.50
CA ASP A 238 10.09 6.55 1.61
C ASP A 238 8.79 5.95 2.18
N LEU A 239 8.72 4.61 2.14
CA LEU A 239 7.55 3.84 2.56
C LEU A 239 7.49 3.65 4.08
N TYR A 240 8.62 3.77 4.79
CA TYR A 240 8.73 3.48 6.23
C TYR A 240 8.68 4.73 7.11
N HIS A 241 9.33 5.81 6.70
CA HIS A 241 9.44 7.03 7.50
C HIS A 241 9.49 8.28 6.62
N GLY A 242 8.97 9.40 7.12
CA GLY A 242 8.97 10.67 6.41
C GLY A 242 7.99 11.65 7.03
N VAL A 243 7.67 12.67 6.26
CA VAL A 243 6.73 13.75 6.58
C VAL A 243 5.53 13.68 5.64
N LEU A 244 4.37 14.15 6.09
CA LEU A 244 3.17 14.25 5.29
C LEU A 244 3.31 15.39 4.27
N ARG A 245 3.04 15.04 3.00
CA ARG A 245 2.89 15.97 1.88
C ARG A 245 1.56 15.74 1.20
N ALA A 246 0.84 16.83 0.91
CA ALA A 246 -0.38 16.81 0.11
C ALA A 246 -0.32 17.83 -1.02
N ILE A 247 -0.76 17.42 -2.21
CA ILE A 247 -0.89 18.26 -3.40
C ILE A 247 -2.32 18.22 -3.92
N ASP A 248 -2.75 19.28 -4.61
CA ASP A 248 -4.03 19.31 -5.31
C ASP A 248 -3.97 18.59 -6.67
N ALA A 249 -5.08 18.60 -7.40
CA ALA A 249 -5.18 17.92 -8.70
C ALA A 249 -4.27 18.52 -9.80
N SER A 250 -3.86 19.79 -9.64
CA SER A 250 -2.95 20.49 -10.53
C SER A 250 -1.49 20.33 -10.14
N GLY A 251 -1.21 19.81 -8.94
CA GLY A 251 0.12 19.60 -8.40
C GLY A 251 0.59 20.71 -7.47
N ASN A 252 -0.29 21.67 -7.11
CA ASN A 252 0.06 22.69 -6.14
C ASN A 252 0.06 22.10 -4.73
N THR A 253 1.06 22.48 -3.93
CA THR A 253 1.16 22.05 -2.54
C THR A 253 -0.01 22.59 -1.70
N ILE A 254 -0.69 21.68 -1.00
CA ILE A 254 -1.68 22.02 0.03
C ILE A 254 -0.97 22.17 1.38
N PHE A 255 -0.11 21.21 1.71
CA PHE A 255 0.86 21.28 2.80
C PHE A 255 2.03 20.35 2.49
N ASP A 256 3.18 20.62 3.09
CA ASP A 256 4.40 19.85 2.93
C ASP A 256 5.20 19.87 4.23
N GLN A 257 6.05 18.86 4.42
CA GLN A 257 6.92 18.74 5.59
C GLN A 257 6.17 18.74 6.93
N VAL A 258 4.94 18.20 6.95
CA VAL A 258 4.14 18.08 8.16
C VAL A 258 4.53 16.81 8.91
N ASP A 259 4.86 16.93 10.20
CA ASP A 259 5.09 15.76 11.05
C ASP A 259 3.79 14.93 11.15
N TYR A 260 3.88 13.64 10.90
CA TYR A 260 2.72 12.75 10.96
C TYR A 260 2.12 12.63 12.37
N ARG A 261 2.86 13.03 13.42
CA ARG A 261 2.34 13.12 14.80
C ARG A 261 1.29 14.20 14.95
N ASP A 262 1.34 15.23 14.12
CA ASP A 262 0.41 16.36 14.13
C ASP A 262 -0.76 16.16 13.15
N PHE A 263 -0.98 14.93 12.63
CA PHE A 263 -1.99 14.67 11.60
C PHE A 263 -3.40 15.13 12.00
N ASN A 264 -3.72 15.11 13.30
CA ASN A 264 -4.99 15.57 13.84
C ASN A 264 -5.23 17.07 13.62
N ASP A 265 -4.21 17.90 13.40
CA ASP A 265 -4.38 19.31 13.08
C ASP A 265 -4.74 19.55 11.61
N TYR A 266 -4.48 18.57 10.76
CA TYR A 266 -4.64 18.66 9.31
C TYR A 266 -5.82 17.86 8.78
N LEU A 267 -6.16 16.74 9.42
CA LEU A 267 -7.14 15.78 8.93
C LEU A 267 -8.34 15.66 9.89
N MET A 268 -9.52 15.48 9.32
CA MET A 268 -10.74 15.16 10.07
C MET A 268 -11.49 14.05 9.36
N GLU A 269 -12.23 13.25 10.11
CA GLU A 269 -13.02 12.15 9.58
C GLU A 269 -14.51 12.45 9.70
N GLU A 270 -15.23 12.27 8.60
CA GLU A 270 -16.68 12.38 8.55
C GLU A 270 -17.33 10.98 8.55
N VAL A 271 -18.54 10.89 9.10
CA VAL A 271 -19.34 9.65 9.11
C VAL A 271 -20.54 9.81 8.18
N ARG A 272 -20.88 8.74 7.47
CA ARG A 272 -22.09 8.64 6.66
C ARG A 272 -22.95 7.50 7.18
N SER A 273 -24.27 7.66 7.12
CA SER A 273 -25.24 6.68 7.64
C SER A 273 -25.24 5.33 6.91
N TRP A 274 -24.58 5.25 5.75
CA TRP A 274 -24.65 4.11 4.84
C TRP A 274 -23.36 3.27 4.77
N SER A 275 -22.31 3.61 5.52
CA SER A 275 -21.05 2.85 5.53
C SER A 275 -20.37 2.95 6.90
N TYR A 276 -19.77 1.86 7.38
CA TYR A 276 -18.91 1.91 8.57
C TYR A 276 -17.55 2.55 8.30
N MET A 277 -17.11 2.58 7.04
CA MET A 277 -15.89 3.29 6.67
C MET A 277 -16.15 4.80 6.69
N LYS A 278 -15.30 5.53 7.43
CA LYS A 278 -15.33 6.98 7.53
C LYS A 278 -14.82 7.63 6.23
N PHE A 279 -15.03 8.93 6.11
CA PHE A 279 -14.68 9.76 4.96
C PHE A 279 -13.70 10.85 5.42
N PRO A 280 -12.38 10.59 5.36
CA PRO A 280 -11.38 11.56 5.79
C PRO A 280 -11.23 12.71 4.79
N PHE A 281 -10.97 13.91 5.31
CA PHE A 281 -10.74 15.12 4.52
C PHE A 281 -9.72 16.04 5.19
N ILE A 282 -9.09 16.90 4.37
CA ILE A 282 -8.17 17.96 4.80
C ILE A 282 -9.00 19.10 5.42
N LYS A 283 -8.83 19.34 6.71
CA LYS A 283 -9.64 20.29 7.50
C LYS A 283 -9.79 21.66 6.85
N ARG A 284 -8.67 22.27 6.42
CA ARG A 284 -8.66 23.63 5.84
C ARG A 284 -9.39 23.74 4.50
N ARG A 285 -9.66 22.62 3.82
CA ARG A 285 -10.39 22.56 2.54
C ARG A 285 -11.86 22.15 2.71
N GLY A 286 -12.28 21.79 3.92
CA GLY A 286 -13.67 21.38 4.21
C GLY A 286 -14.07 20.05 3.59
N ILE A 287 -15.31 19.62 3.83
CA ILE A 287 -15.82 18.31 3.43
C ILE A 287 -16.02 18.16 1.91
N LEU A 288 -16.26 19.27 1.19
CA LEU A 288 -16.58 19.25 -0.24
C LEU A 288 -15.33 19.14 -1.12
N ASP A 289 -14.26 19.85 -0.76
CA ASP A 289 -13.04 19.97 -1.56
C ASP A 289 -11.79 19.41 -0.86
N GLY A 290 -11.93 18.93 0.38
CA GLY A 290 -10.82 18.42 1.19
C GLY A 290 -10.58 16.93 1.08
N TRP A 291 -11.38 16.19 0.31
CA TRP A 291 -11.12 14.78 0.05
C TRP A 291 -9.84 14.60 -0.76
N TYR A 292 -9.17 13.46 -0.55
CA TYR A 292 -7.87 13.15 -1.15
C TYR A 292 -7.73 11.65 -1.38
N ARG A 293 -6.79 11.29 -2.23
CA ARG A 293 -6.38 9.90 -2.46
C ARG A 293 -5.03 9.61 -1.79
N VAL A 294 -4.85 8.34 -1.44
CA VAL A 294 -3.61 7.76 -0.91
C VAL A 294 -3.23 6.51 -1.72
N GLY A 295 -2.15 5.82 -1.36
CA GLY A 295 -1.71 4.61 -2.06
C GLY A 295 -0.76 4.89 -3.23
N PRO A 296 -0.52 3.89 -4.10
CA PRO A 296 0.58 3.94 -5.07
C PRO A 296 0.55 5.14 -6.02
N LEU A 297 -0.61 5.44 -6.64
CA LEU A 297 -0.75 6.60 -7.53
C LEU A 297 -0.41 7.91 -6.82
N SER A 298 -0.93 8.07 -5.60
CA SER A 298 -0.72 9.27 -4.80
C SER A 298 0.75 9.46 -4.44
N ARG A 299 1.46 8.38 -4.09
CA ARG A 299 2.91 8.40 -3.84
C ARG A 299 3.71 8.74 -5.09
N MET A 300 3.35 8.22 -6.26
CA MET A 300 4.00 8.60 -7.52
C MET A 300 3.76 10.07 -7.88
N ASN A 301 2.62 10.63 -7.51
CA ASN A 301 2.30 12.03 -7.74
C ASN A 301 3.04 12.98 -6.78
N THR A 302 3.15 12.63 -5.49
CA THR A 302 3.71 13.48 -4.43
C THR A 302 5.23 13.38 -4.27
N ALA A 303 5.83 12.19 -4.48
CA ALA A 303 7.27 12.00 -4.38
C ALA A 303 7.99 12.71 -5.54
N GLY A 304 9.02 13.49 -5.23
CA GLY A 304 9.83 14.19 -6.23
C GLY A 304 10.64 13.24 -7.10
N PHE A 305 11.17 12.18 -6.49
CA PHE A 305 11.97 11.13 -7.13
C PHE A 305 11.90 9.83 -6.32
N ILE A 306 12.43 8.74 -6.87
CA ILE A 306 12.64 7.48 -6.14
C ILE A 306 14.15 7.25 -5.98
N ASP A 307 14.60 6.83 -4.81
CA ASP A 307 16.04 6.73 -4.52
C ASP A 307 16.70 5.43 -5.02
N THR A 308 15.96 4.59 -5.75
CA THR A 308 16.49 3.40 -6.41
C THR A 308 16.43 3.56 -7.94
N PRO A 309 17.52 3.23 -8.66
CA PRO A 309 17.72 3.68 -10.03
C PRO A 309 16.72 3.13 -11.05
N LEU A 310 16.33 1.86 -10.95
CA LEU A 310 15.39 1.26 -11.89
C LEU A 310 13.97 1.78 -11.65
N ALA A 311 13.55 1.86 -10.40
CA ALA A 311 12.25 2.40 -10.04
C ALA A 311 12.13 3.90 -10.36
N ASP A 312 13.19 4.69 -10.19
CA ASP A 312 13.20 6.11 -10.57
C ASP A 312 13.03 6.30 -12.08
N ASN A 313 13.70 5.47 -12.89
CA ASN A 313 13.50 5.50 -14.34
C ASN A 313 12.03 5.19 -14.70
N ALA A 314 11.43 4.20 -14.04
CA ALA A 314 10.02 3.87 -14.23
C ALA A 314 9.08 5.00 -13.74
N HIS A 315 9.43 5.70 -12.66
CA HIS A 315 8.70 6.86 -12.15
C HIS A 315 8.75 8.04 -13.11
N ARG A 316 9.91 8.31 -13.72
CA ARG A 316 10.05 9.32 -14.77
C ARG A 316 9.19 8.99 -15.99
N ALA A 317 9.15 7.73 -16.43
CA ALA A 317 8.24 7.30 -17.50
C ALA A 317 6.76 7.47 -17.12
N PHE A 318 6.40 7.15 -15.87
CA PHE A 318 5.05 7.34 -15.34
C PHE A 318 4.62 8.83 -15.32
N ARG A 319 5.52 9.73 -14.90
CA ARG A 319 5.30 11.18 -14.95
C ARG A 319 5.18 11.67 -16.40
N ALA A 320 5.99 11.17 -17.32
CA ALA A 320 5.91 11.52 -18.73
C ALA A 320 4.56 11.10 -19.35
N PHE A 321 4.00 9.96 -18.97
CA PHE A 321 2.68 9.48 -19.43
C PHE A 321 1.53 10.46 -19.11
N SER A 322 1.69 11.29 -18.07
CA SER A 322 0.73 12.31 -17.66
C SER A 322 1.19 13.74 -17.98
N ASN A 323 2.17 13.89 -18.89
CA ASN A 323 2.77 15.16 -19.29
C ASN A 323 3.31 15.97 -18.08
N GLY A 324 3.86 15.26 -17.09
CA GLY A 324 4.42 15.85 -15.87
C GLY A 324 3.39 16.32 -14.84
N ARG A 325 2.09 16.22 -15.11
CA ARG A 325 1.02 16.57 -14.17
C ARG A 325 0.71 15.40 -13.22
N PRO A 326 0.08 15.63 -12.06
CA PRO A 326 -0.42 14.53 -11.23
C PRO A 326 -1.35 13.64 -12.04
N ASN A 327 -1.06 12.34 -12.08
CA ASN A 327 -1.88 11.38 -12.82
C ASN A 327 -3.18 11.15 -12.06
N GLN A 328 -4.32 11.40 -12.73
CA GLN A 328 -5.65 11.30 -12.14
C GLN A 328 -6.39 9.99 -12.46
N MET A 329 -5.85 9.18 -13.38
CA MET A 329 -6.51 8.00 -13.94
C MET A 329 -6.54 6.84 -12.94
N SER A 330 -7.73 6.29 -12.66
CA SER A 330 -7.89 5.25 -11.64
C SER A 330 -7.17 3.95 -12.00
N LEU A 331 -7.14 3.55 -13.27
CA LEU A 331 -6.42 2.35 -13.70
C LEU A 331 -4.88 2.52 -13.64
N ALA A 332 -4.35 3.74 -13.61
CA ALA A 332 -2.93 4.00 -13.46
C ALA A 332 -2.38 3.62 -12.07
N TYR A 333 -3.25 3.34 -11.08
CA TYR A 333 -2.84 2.73 -9.81
C TYR A 333 -2.12 1.40 -10.01
N HIS A 334 -2.45 0.62 -11.04
CA HIS A 334 -1.80 -0.67 -11.28
C HIS A 334 -0.35 -0.50 -11.73
N TRP A 335 -0.07 0.47 -12.61
CA TRP A 335 1.30 0.82 -13.00
C TRP A 335 2.10 1.38 -11.81
N ALA A 336 1.56 2.38 -11.11
CA ALA A 336 2.21 2.94 -9.91
C ALA A 336 2.55 1.86 -8.87
N ARG A 337 1.66 0.87 -8.70
CA ARG A 337 1.88 -0.26 -7.79
C ARG A 337 3.07 -1.13 -8.18
N MET A 338 3.30 -1.37 -9.47
CA MET A 338 4.44 -2.17 -9.92
C MET A 338 5.76 -1.40 -9.82
N ILE A 339 5.74 -0.07 -9.97
CA ILE A 339 6.92 0.76 -9.66
C ILE A 339 7.34 0.59 -8.20
N GLU A 340 6.38 0.54 -7.27
CA GLU A 340 6.69 0.26 -5.85
C GLU A 340 7.23 -1.14 -5.60
N VAL A 341 6.77 -2.15 -6.36
CA VAL A 341 7.35 -3.50 -6.28
C VAL A 341 8.82 -3.45 -6.67
N LEU A 342 9.13 -2.81 -7.79
CA LEU A 342 10.52 -2.66 -8.26
C LEU A 342 11.38 -1.92 -7.23
N HIS A 343 10.87 -0.80 -6.69
CA HIS A 343 11.55 -0.06 -5.63
C HIS A 343 11.81 -0.93 -4.39
N CYS A 344 10.81 -1.67 -3.91
CA CYS A 344 10.98 -2.54 -2.74
C CYS A 344 12.03 -3.63 -2.98
N VAL A 345 12.05 -4.23 -4.17
CA VAL A 345 13.03 -5.27 -4.52
C VAL A 345 14.45 -4.69 -4.55
N GLU A 346 14.64 -3.48 -5.10
CA GLU A 346 15.93 -2.78 -5.06
C GLU A 346 16.37 -2.45 -3.63
N LYS A 347 15.47 -1.91 -2.78
CA LYS A 347 15.77 -1.64 -1.36
C LYS A 347 16.06 -2.89 -0.56
N ILE A 348 15.38 -4.01 -0.85
CA ILE A 348 15.68 -5.30 -0.21
C ILE A 348 17.11 -5.72 -0.56
N ARG A 349 17.52 -5.64 -1.84
CA ARG A 349 18.90 -5.94 -2.24
C ARG A 349 19.90 -5.06 -1.52
N GLU A 350 19.70 -3.75 -1.52
CA GLU A 350 20.58 -2.79 -0.82
C GLU A 350 20.74 -3.15 0.66
N LEU A 351 19.62 -3.36 1.37
CA LEU A 351 19.65 -3.70 2.79
C LEU A 351 20.31 -5.05 3.05
N LEU A 352 20.09 -6.06 2.22
CA LEU A 352 20.71 -7.38 2.40
C LEU A 352 22.24 -7.33 2.31
N HIS A 353 22.83 -6.32 1.66
CA HIS A 353 24.27 -6.10 1.64
C HIS A 353 24.78 -5.22 2.80
N ASP A 354 23.88 -4.68 3.62
CA ASP A 354 24.23 -3.80 4.74
C ASP A 354 24.58 -4.61 6.00
N PRO A 355 25.82 -4.51 6.52
CA PRO A 355 26.27 -5.31 7.67
C PRO A 355 25.52 -4.97 8.97
N ASP A 356 24.87 -3.81 9.06
CA ASP A 356 24.09 -3.46 10.25
C ASP A 356 22.90 -4.39 10.47
N LEU A 357 22.43 -5.11 9.43
CA LEU A 357 21.43 -6.17 9.60
C LEU A 357 21.92 -7.33 10.46
N GLN A 358 23.23 -7.47 10.68
CA GLN A 358 23.84 -8.45 11.59
C GLN A 358 24.25 -7.85 12.95
N GLY A 359 24.02 -6.55 13.17
CA GLY A 359 24.36 -5.89 14.44
C GLY A 359 23.63 -6.50 15.63
N SER A 360 24.21 -6.40 16.82
CA SER A 360 23.65 -6.94 18.07
C SER A 360 23.02 -5.88 18.96
N ASP A 361 23.11 -4.59 18.59
CA ASP A 361 22.41 -3.50 19.27
C ASP A 361 20.98 -3.41 18.73
N LEU A 362 20.04 -4.05 19.43
CA LEU A 362 18.68 -4.29 18.91
C LEU A 362 17.61 -3.39 19.51
N VAL A 363 17.85 -2.81 20.68
CA VAL A 363 16.82 -2.13 21.47
C VAL A 363 17.40 -0.91 22.16
N GLN A 364 16.78 0.24 21.91
CA GLN A 364 17.01 1.47 22.66
C GLN A 364 16.01 1.58 23.83
N ARG A 365 16.40 2.31 24.87
CA ARG A 365 15.55 2.63 26.02
C ARG A 365 15.65 4.12 26.31
N GLY A 366 14.52 4.76 26.58
CA GLY A 366 14.45 6.14 27.01
C GLY A 366 13.59 6.32 28.25
N GLU A 367 13.40 7.58 28.65
CA GLU A 367 12.42 7.95 29.67
C GLU A 367 11.02 7.86 29.07
N ARG A 368 10.15 7.07 29.72
CA ARG A 368 8.78 6.81 29.26
C ARG A 368 7.97 8.11 29.24
N ARG A 369 7.19 8.33 28.18
CA ARG A 369 6.34 9.52 27.94
C ARG A 369 4.86 9.17 27.99
#